data_AF-A0A7X7YLF6-F1
#
_entry.id   AF-A0A7X7YLF6-F1
#
_cell.length_a   1.000
_cell.length_b   1.000
_cell.length_c   1.000
_cell.angle_alpha   90.00
_cell.angle_beta   90.00
_cell.angle_gamma   90.00
#
_symmetry.space_group_name_H-M   'P 1'
#
loop_
_entity.id
_entity.type
_entity.pdbx_description
1 polymer ?
#
loop_
_entity_poly.entity_id
_entity_poly.type
_entity_poly.pdbx_seq_one_letter_code
_entity_poly.pdbx_strand_id
1 'polypeptide(L)'
;MQRRHRSRKGFSLLLELLLAAALSFFCFTLLCSWFERNARIENTRKRIREARDTFLFQYALLENGYSASEKEPVRRYALGQETVIEIYEISLPELNRSIECGIIIQKESGE
;
A
#
# COMPACT_ATOMS: atom_id res chain seq x y z
N MET A 1 -1.38 -68.55 24.29
CA MET A 1 -2.23 -67.49 23.69
C MET A 1 -1.43 -66.18 23.61
N GLN A 2 -0.77 -65.91 22.49
CA GLN A 2 -0.14 -64.62 22.22
C GLN A 2 -0.45 -64.22 20.79
N ARG A 3 -1.57 -63.53 20.58
CA ARG A 3 -1.81 -62.72 19.39
C ARG A 3 -2.51 -61.45 19.83
N ARG A 4 -1.88 -60.31 19.53
CA ARG A 4 -2.39 -58.93 19.43
C ARG A 4 -1.55 -57.92 20.23
N HIS A 5 -0.37 -57.58 19.70
CA HIS A 5 0.29 -56.31 20.05
C HIS A 5 0.96 -55.59 18.87
N ARG A 6 0.80 -56.08 17.63
CA ARG A 6 1.47 -55.53 16.43
C ARG A 6 0.77 -54.33 15.76
N SER A 7 -0.51 -54.02 16.07
CA SER A 7 -1.24 -52.93 15.36
C SER A 7 -1.27 -51.56 16.05
N ARG A 8 -0.81 -51.44 17.32
CA ARG A 8 -0.78 -50.14 18.02
C ARG A 8 0.44 -49.27 17.66
N LYS A 9 1.61 -49.86 17.42
CA LYS A 9 2.82 -49.10 17.09
C LYS A 9 2.77 -48.47 15.69
N GLY A 10 2.20 -49.16 14.69
CA GLY A 10 2.03 -48.62 13.34
C GLY A 10 1.00 -47.47 13.27
N PHE A 11 -0.07 -47.56 14.07
CA PHE A 11 -1.05 -46.47 14.20
C PHE A 11 -0.44 -45.24 14.91
N SER A 12 0.38 -45.45 15.96
CA SER A 12 1.15 -44.38 16.60
C SER A 12 2.10 -43.69 15.62
N LEU A 13 2.81 -44.46 14.80
CA LEU A 13 3.76 -43.92 13.84
C LEU A 13 3.08 -43.15 12.70
N LEU A 14 1.94 -43.65 12.20
CA LEU A 14 1.10 -42.92 11.24
C LEU A 14 0.53 -41.63 11.83
N LEU A 15 0.09 -41.65 13.08
CA LEU A 15 -0.42 -40.46 13.77
C LEU A 15 0.69 -39.42 13.99
N GLU A 16 1.88 -39.85 14.41
CA GLU A 16 3.05 -38.98 14.57
C GLU A 16 3.48 -38.36 13.23
N LEU A 17 3.47 -39.14 12.14
CA LEU A 17 3.74 -38.63 10.79
C LEU A 17 2.69 -37.60 10.34
N LEU A 18 1.41 -37.86 10.60
CA LEU A 18 0.32 -36.93 10.26
C LEU A 18 0.42 -35.64 11.09
N LEU A 19 0.72 -35.74 12.38
CA LEU A 19 0.93 -34.59 13.26
C LEU A 19 2.15 -33.77 12.83
N ALA A 20 3.27 -34.43 12.51
CA ALA A 20 4.47 -33.77 12.02
C ALA A 20 4.21 -33.06 10.68
N ALA A 21 3.56 -33.72 9.73
CA ALA A 21 3.20 -33.12 8.44
C ALA A 21 2.23 -31.94 8.61
N ALA A 22 1.23 -32.06 9.48
CA ALA A 22 0.30 -30.98 9.79
C ALA A 22 1.00 -29.78 10.45
N LEU A 23 1.93 -30.04 11.38
CA LEU A 23 2.72 -29.01 12.03
C LEU A 23 3.66 -28.32 11.04
N SER A 24 4.35 -29.09 10.17
CA SER A 24 5.19 -28.53 9.11
C SER A 24 4.38 -27.68 8.13
N PHE A 25 3.20 -28.15 7.72
CA PHE A 25 2.30 -27.38 6.86
C PHE A 25 1.82 -26.11 7.55
N PHE A 26 1.44 -26.18 8.83
CA PHE A 26 1.05 -25.01 9.61
C PHE A 26 2.18 -23.99 9.78
N CYS A 27 3.40 -24.44 10.07
CA CYS A 27 4.56 -23.56 10.13
C CYS A 27 4.86 -22.92 8.76
N PHE A 28 4.71 -23.67 7.67
CA PHE A 28 4.87 -23.16 6.32
C PHE A 28 3.83 -22.08 5.99
N THR A 29 2.55 -22.29 6.29
CA THR A 29 1.50 -21.30 6.03
C THR A 29 1.68 -20.04 6.85
N LEU A 30 2.16 -20.13 8.09
CA LEU A 30 2.54 -18.97 8.90
C LEU A 30 3.68 -18.17 8.26
N LEU A 31 4.72 -18.84 7.78
CA LEU A 31 5.84 -18.19 7.08
C LEU A 31 5.36 -17.48 5.81
N CYS A 32 4.57 -18.15 4.96
CA CYS A 32 3.99 -17.54 3.77
C CYS A 32 3.16 -16.30 4.11
N SER A 33 2.29 -16.39 5.12
CA SER A 33 1.46 -15.27 5.58
C SER A 33 2.31 -14.09 6.09
N TRP A 34 3.41 -14.39 6.79
CA TRP A 34 4.34 -13.37 7.26
C TRP A 34 5.07 -12.66 6.11
N PHE A 35 5.56 -13.42 5.11
CA PHE A 35 6.18 -12.85 3.92
C PHE A 35 5.21 -11.98 3.12
N GLU A 36 3.97 -12.44 2.89
CA GLU A 36 2.95 -11.66 2.20
C GLU A 36 2.64 -10.35 2.93
N ARG A 37 2.54 -10.40 4.26
CA ARG A 37 2.31 -9.21 5.08
C ARG A 37 3.48 -8.22 4.95
N ASN A 38 4.71 -8.69 5.00
CA ASN A 38 5.89 -7.84 4.86
C ASN A 38 6.02 -7.25 3.46
N ALA A 39 5.80 -8.04 2.42
CA ALA A 39 5.78 -7.55 1.04
C ALA A 39 4.70 -6.48 0.85
N ARG A 40 3.52 -6.65 1.45
CA ARG A 40 2.47 -5.63 1.43
C ARG A 40 2.91 -4.35 2.16
N ILE A 41 3.52 -4.47 3.34
CA ILE A 41 4.04 -3.31 4.09
C ILE A 41 5.12 -2.58 3.29
N GLU A 42 6.05 -3.31 2.68
CA GLU A 42 7.11 -2.75 1.87
C GLU A 42 6.57 -2.02 0.64
N ASN A 43 5.61 -2.61 -0.07
CA ASN A 43 4.95 -1.97 -1.20
C ASN A 43 4.21 -0.69 -0.78
N THR A 44 3.49 -0.73 0.35
CA THR A 44 2.85 0.47 0.91
C THR A 44 3.88 1.55 1.27
N ARG A 45 5.01 1.18 1.90
CA ARG A 45 6.10 2.12 2.20
C ARG A 45 6.70 2.73 0.93
N LYS A 46 6.87 1.93 -0.12
CA LYS A 46 7.34 2.39 -1.43
C LYS A 46 6.38 3.42 -2.03
N ARG A 47 5.07 3.12 -2.06
CA ARG A 47 4.03 4.05 -2.54
C ARG A 47 3.98 5.36 -1.75
N ILE A 48 4.12 5.30 -0.42
CA ILE A 48 4.18 6.50 0.42
C ILE A 48 5.41 7.34 0.08
N ARG A 49 6.56 6.70 -0.14
CA ARG A 49 7.80 7.39 -0.53
C ARG A 49 7.65 8.05 -1.90
N GLU A 50 7.11 7.33 -2.89
CA GLU A 50 6.85 7.87 -4.23
C GLU A 50 5.87 9.05 -4.19
N ALA A 51 4.80 8.96 -3.40
CA ALA A 51 3.85 10.06 -3.20
C ALA A 51 4.51 11.29 -2.55
N ARG A 52 5.34 11.07 -1.52
CA ARG A 52 6.10 12.14 -0.86
C ARG A 52 7.08 12.81 -1.83
N ASP A 53 7.83 12.02 -2.58
CA ASP A 53 8.86 12.54 -3.49
C ASP A 53 8.19 13.30 -4.65
N THR A 54 7.03 12.83 -5.12
CA THR A 54 6.18 13.56 -6.10
C THR A 54 5.69 14.89 -5.54
N PHE A 55 5.22 14.92 -4.28
CA PHE A 55 4.79 16.14 -3.61
C PHE A 55 5.94 17.15 -3.46
N LEU A 56 7.11 16.71 -3.01
CA LEU A 56 8.30 17.56 -2.88
C LEU A 56 8.73 18.13 -4.23
N PHE A 57 8.65 17.32 -5.30
CA PHE A 57 8.95 17.77 -6.65
C PHE A 57 7.97 18.84 -7.15
N GLN A 58 6.66 18.63 -6.96
CA GLN A 58 5.64 19.63 -7.29
C GLN A 58 5.87 20.94 -6.54
N TYR A 59 6.12 20.86 -5.24
CA TYR A 59 6.37 22.03 -4.41
C TYR A 59 7.63 22.78 -4.84
N ALA A 60 8.73 22.08 -5.13
CA ALA A 60 9.94 22.68 -5.65
C ALA A 60 9.72 23.39 -6.99
N LEU A 61 8.89 22.85 -7.89
CA LEU A 61 8.56 23.52 -9.14
C LEU A 61 7.81 24.83 -8.90
N LEU A 62 6.85 24.84 -7.98
CA LEU A 62 6.14 26.07 -7.60
C LEU A 62 7.11 27.11 -7.01
N GLU A 63 8.03 26.71 -6.14
CA GLU A 63 9.05 27.62 -5.58
C GLU A 63 10.00 28.19 -6.64
N ASN A 64 10.29 27.41 -7.69
CA ASN A 64 11.14 27.84 -8.81
C ASN A 64 10.39 28.68 -9.86
N GLY A 65 9.15 29.10 -9.58
CA GLY A 65 8.39 30.00 -10.44
C GLY A 65 7.68 29.32 -11.62
N TYR A 66 7.56 27.98 -11.60
CA TYR A 66 6.65 27.31 -12.54
C TYR A 66 5.22 27.60 -12.11
N SER A 67 4.48 28.34 -12.94
CA SER A 67 3.07 28.62 -12.67
C SER A 67 2.24 27.34 -12.79
N ALA A 68 1.60 26.95 -11.70
CA ALA A 68 0.38 26.15 -11.77
C ALA A 68 -0.65 26.94 -12.58
N SER A 69 -1.38 26.27 -13.49
CA SER A 69 -2.39 26.89 -14.36
C SER A 69 -3.20 27.95 -13.62
N GLU A 70 -3.00 29.23 -13.98
CA GLU A 70 -3.72 30.37 -13.37
C GLU A 70 -5.21 30.36 -13.72
N LYS A 71 -5.61 29.53 -14.68
CA LYS A 71 -6.97 29.45 -15.21
C LYS A 71 -7.63 28.16 -14.77
N GLU A 72 -8.29 28.25 -13.63
CA GLU A 72 -9.13 27.22 -13.02
C GLU A 72 -8.42 25.86 -12.76
N PRO A 73 -8.75 25.19 -11.64
CA PRO A 73 -8.27 23.84 -11.45
C PRO A 73 -8.85 22.93 -12.53
N VAL A 74 -7.98 22.14 -13.15
CA VAL A 74 -8.32 21.16 -14.19
C VAL A 74 -9.32 20.14 -13.64
N ARG A 75 -9.22 19.82 -12.34
CA ARG A 75 -10.15 18.93 -11.64
C ARG A 75 -10.42 19.42 -10.23
N ARG A 76 -11.67 19.27 -9.79
CA ARG A 76 -12.10 19.54 -8.41
C ARG A 76 -12.78 18.31 -7.83
N TYR A 77 -12.37 17.91 -6.64
CA TYR A 77 -13.00 16.81 -5.89
C TYR A 77 -13.44 17.32 -4.52
N ALA A 78 -14.74 17.22 -4.22
CA ALA A 78 -15.24 17.53 -2.88
C ALA A 78 -14.92 16.37 -1.92
N LEU A 79 -14.14 16.66 -0.88
CA LEU A 79 -13.85 15.76 0.25
C LEU A 79 -14.69 16.15 1.46
N GLY A 80 -16.02 16.03 1.33
CA GLY A 80 -16.97 16.45 2.35
C GLY A 80 -17.55 17.84 2.08
N GLN A 81 -18.15 18.45 3.10
CA GLN A 81 -18.87 19.73 2.95
C GLN A 81 -17.93 20.94 2.85
N GLU A 82 -16.76 20.87 3.50
CA GLU A 82 -15.86 22.02 3.66
C GLU A 82 -14.51 21.85 2.98
N THR A 83 -14.12 20.63 2.61
CA THR A 83 -12.81 20.35 2.02
C THR A 83 -12.95 20.06 0.54
N VAL A 84 -12.12 20.70 -0.29
CA VAL A 84 -12.04 20.47 -1.73
C VAL A 84 -10.58 20.21 -2.10
N ILE A 85 -10.34 19.18 -2.89
CA ILE A 85 -9.07 19.01 -3.61
C ILE A 85 -9.21 19.70 -4.95
N GLU A 86 -8.32 20.65 -5.22
CA GLU A 86 -8.17 21.29 -6.50
C GLU A 86 -6.89 20.78 -7.16
N ILE A 87 -7.00 20.26 -8.38
CA ILE A 87 -5.87 19.78 -9.17
C ILE A 87 -5.54 20.83 -10.22
N TYR A 88 -4.31 21.33 -10.18
CA TYR A 88 -3.74 22.26 -11.13
C TYR A 88 -2.70 21.57 -12.01
N GLU A 89 -2.51 22.08 -13.21
CA GLU A 89 -1.49 21.57 -14.12
C GLU A 89 -0.28 22.50 -14.11
N ILE A 90 0.91 21.96 -13.84
CA ILE A 90 2.17 22.66 -13.94
C ILE A 90 2.81 22.25 -15.27
N SER A 91 2.98 23.22 -16.16
CA SER A 91 3.63 22.99 -17.46
C SER A 91 5.15 22.91 -17.28
N LEU A 92 5.77 21.85 -17.80
CA LEU A 92 7.22 21.65 -17.84
C LEU A 92 7.69 21.78 -19.30
N PRO A 93 7.91 23.01 -19.81
CA PRO A 93 8.25 23.26 -21.21
C PRO A 93 9.54 22.54 -21.65
N GLU A 94 10.50 22.37 -20.75
CA GLU A 94 11.78 21.70 -21.04
C GLU A 94 11.61 20.20 -21.34
N LEU A 95 10.54 19.61 -20.81
CA LEU A 95 10.25 18.18 -20.94
C LEU A 95 9.04 17.92 -21.86
N ASN A 96 8.49 18.97 -22.47
CA ASN A 96 7.28 18.95 -23.29
C ASN A 96 6.15 18.12 -22.66
N ARG A 97 5.98 18.27 -21.35
CA ARG A 97 5.01 17.53 -20.55
C ARG A 97 4.43 18.45 -19.48
N SER A 98 3.36 18.01 -18.88
CA SER A 98 2.77 18.64 -17.72
C SER A 98 2.72 17.66 -16.56
N ILE A 99 2.64 18.20 -15.34
CA ILE A 99 2.38 17.42 -14.13
C ILE A 99 1.17 17.99 -13.40
N GLU A 100 0.46 17.12 -12.71
CA GLU A 100 -0.70 17.52 -11.92
C GLU A 100 -0.27 17.77 -10.47
N CYS A 101 -0.61 18.94 -9.94
CA CYS A 101 -0.38 19.33 -8.56
C CYS A 101 -1.73 19.48 -7.84
N GLY A 102 -1.91 18.73 -6.76
CA GLY A 102 -3.12 18.81 -5.94
C GLY A 102 -2.94 19.73 -4.75
N ILE A 103 -3.84 20.70 -4.59
CA ILE A 103 -3.93 21.59 -3.45
C ILE A 103 -5.20 21.25 -2.67
N ILE A 104 -5.08 21.04 -1.36
CA ILE A 104 -6.23 20.85 -0.47
C ILE A 104 -6.65 22.22 0.05
N ILE A 105 -7.88 22.62 -0.26
CA ILE A 105 -8.50 23.83 0.25
C ILE A 105 -9.55 23.41 1.27
N GLN A 106 -9.38 23.85 2.50
CA GLN A 106 -10.41 23.76 3.53
C GLN A 106 -11.07 25.12 3.62
N LYS A 107 -12.37 25.20 3.30
CA LYS A 107 -13.15 26.40 3.55
C LYS A 107 -13.32 26.52 5.05
N GLU A 108 -12.86 27.62 5.63
CA GLU A 108 -13.26 27.95 7.00
C GLU A 108 -14.78 28.12 7.02
N SER A 109 -15.46 27.33 7.85
CA SER A 109 -16.88 27.49 8.15
C SER A 109 -17.07 28.85 8.84
N GLY A 110 -17.34 29.88 8.04
CA GLY A 110 -17.76 31.17 8.53
C GLY A 110 -19.23 31.13 8.95
N GLU A 111 -19.46 30.85 10.23
CA GLU A 111 -20.53 31.43 11.05
C GLU A 111 -19.99 31.85 12.42
#